data_AF-A0AAW0GXS9-F1
#
_entry.id   AF-A0AAW0GXS9-F1
#
_cell.length_a   1.000
_cell.length_b   1.000
_cell.length_c   1.000
_cell.angle_alpha   90.00
_cell.angle_beta   90.00
_cell.angle_gamma   90.00
#
_symmetry.space_group_name_H-M   'P 1'
#
loop_
_entity.id
_entity.type
_entity.pdbx_description
1 polymer ?
#
loop_
_entity_poly.entity_id
_entity_poly.type
_entity_poly.pdbx_seq_one_letter_code
_entity_poly.pdbx_strand_id
1 'polypeptide(L)'
;MVSTTITPSEFEEGCKAFITKCSLARDKLSQRMYSPGWQWHEHPSFSQLSYMSRLMHFPVAATLSSDVDDDISDADGLPDDDASIAPILSNLVSVNISIVYSPTYHVPALYFTAHQSSGSPLTLSEIVRLPLFRPGLFPEFDQGSTFAIQGPDSSFAMLSQGDHPTLGTPSWYLHPCHTADMVGEILAELDEASVGRGARWIDSWFLVMSNAVDLSSTL
;
A
#
# COMPACT_ATOMS: atom_id res chain seq x y z
N MET A 1 -15.54 24.25 12.65
CA MET A 1 -14.70 23.70 11.57
C MET A 1 -14.15 22.39 12.11
N VAL A 2 -14.45 21.27 11.47
CA VAL A 2 -13.97 19.95 11.91
C VAL A 2 -12.46 19.90 11.69
N SER A 3 -11.68 19.48 12.69
CA SER A 3 -10.23 19.33 12.52
C SER A 3 -9.94 18.27 11.44
N THR A 4 -9.12 18.62 10.46
CA THR A 4 -8.75 17.75 9.33
C THR A 4 -7.60 16.79 9.65
N THR A 5 -6.96 16.95 10.81
CA THR A 5 -5.82 16.14 11.28
C THR A 5 -6.19 15.25 12.46
N ILE A 6 -5.36 14.25 12.78
CA ILE A 6 -5.56 13.37 13.94
C ILE A 6 -4.36 13.38 14.88
N THR A 7 -4.61 13.05 16.13
CA THR A 7 -3.56 12.79 17.13
C THR A 7 -3.02 11.37 17.01
N PRO A 8 -1.83 11.06 17.57
CA PRO A 8 -1.31 9.68 17.62
C PRO A 8 -2.27 8.69 18.30
N SER A 9 -2.98 9.13 19.35
CA SER A 9 -3.95 8.27 20.05
C SER A 9 -5.17 7.95 19.18
N GLU A 10 -5.68 8.94 18.45
CA GLU A 10 -6.81 8.73 17.52
C GLU A 10 -6.40 7.86 16.32
N PHE A 11 -5.16 8.02 15.85
CA PHE A 11 -4.58 7.15 14.84
C PHE A 11 -4.57 5.68 15.30
N GLU A 12 -4.00 5.41 16.47
CA GLU A 12 -3.94 4.07 17.03
C GLU A 12 -5.34 3.48 17.26
N GLU A 13 -6.23 4.23 17.91
CA GLU A 13 -7.63 3.81 18.12
C GLU A 13 -8.31 3.48 16.79
N GLY A 14 -8.15 4.35 15.79
CA GLY A 14 -8.76 4.17 14.48
C GLY A 14 -8.21 2.96 13.73
N CYS A 15 -6.89 2.72 13.76
CA CYS A 15 -6.29 1.53 13.17
C CYS A 15 -6.77 0.24 13.86
N LYS A 16 -6.78 0.20 15.20
CA LYS A 16 -7.27 -0.96 15.96
C LYS A 16 -8.76 -1.23 15.69
N ALA A 17 -9.57 -0.17 15.58
CA ALA A 17 -10.97 -0.28 15.19
C ALA A 17 -11.13 -0.82 13.76
N PHE A 18 -10.33 -0.33 12.80
CA PHE A 18 -10.34 -0.80 11.41
C PHE A 18 -9.99 -2.30 11.32
N ILE A 19 -8.93 -2.75 11.98
CA ILE A 19 -8.54 -4.17 12.05
C ILE A 19 -9.68 -5.02 12.62
N THR A 20 -10.37 -4.51 13.65
CA THR A 20 -11.53 -5.21 14.23
C THR A 20 -12.66 -5.33 13.21
N LYS A 21 -12.94 -4.29 12.41
CA LYS A 21 -13.92 -4.38 11.32
C LYS A 21 -13.51 -5.39 10.25
N CYS A 22 -12.22 -5.46 9.89
CA CYS A 22 -11.70 -6.47 8.96
C CYS A 22 -11.95 -7.90 9.46
N SER A 23 -11.80 -8.16 10.76
CA SER A 23 -12.05 -9.49 11.33
C SER A 23 -13.54 -9.83 11.46
N LEU A 24 -14.42 -8.82 11.44
CA LEU A 24 -15.87 -8.96 11.53
C LEU A 24 -16.59 -8.93 10.18
N ALA A 25 -15.94 -8.48 9.10
CA ALA A 25 -16.52 -8.49 7.76
C ALA A 25 -16.90 -9.91 7.32
N ARG A 26 -18.13 -10.10 6.84
CA ARG A 26 -18.67 -11.41 6.42
C ARG A 26 -19.25 -11.40 5.02
N ASP A 27 -19.90 -10.30 4.64
CA ASP A 27 -20.49 -10.13 3.32
C ASP A 27 -19.50 -9.53 2.31
N LYS A 28 -19.81 -9.67 1.02
CA LYS A 28 -18.92 -9.23 -0.07
C LYS A 28 -18.68 -7.72 -0.09
N LEU A 29 -19.65 -6.91 0.34
CA LEU A 29 -19.50 -5.45 0.33
C LEU A 29 -18.56 -5.02 1.46
N SER A 30 -18.75 -5.54 2.67
CA SER A 30 -17.86 -5.26 3.80
C SER A 30 -16.45 -5.77 3.58
N GLN A 31 -16.27 -6.93 2.93
CA GLN A 31 -14.93 -7.46 2.60
C GLN A 31 -14.15 -6.62 1.59
N ARG A 32 -14.84 -5.89 0.70
CA ARG A 32 -14.19 -4.93 -0.21
C ARG A 32 -13.65 -3.71 0.52
N MET A 33 -14.34 -3.25 1.56
CA MET A 33 -13.92 -2.10 2.35
C MET A 33 -12.92 -2.49 3.46
N TYR A 34 -13.12 -3.65 4.09
CA TYR A 34 -12.40 -4.13 5.25
C TYR A 34 -11.71 -5.46 4.93
N SER A 35 -10.67 -5.42 4.13
CA SER A 35 -9.96 -6.62 3.70
C SER A 35 -9.11 -7.21 4.83
N PRO A 36 -9.01 -8.55 4.94
CA PRO A 36 -8.28 -9.21 6.03
C PRO A 36 -6.75 -9.10 5.87
N GLY A 37 -6.01 -9.38 6.94
CA GLY A 37 -4.55 -9.46 6.94
C GLY A 37 -3.83 -8.23 7.51
N TRP A 38 -4.56 -7.19 7.93
CA TRP A 38 -4.00 -6.07 8.67
C TRP A 38 -3.62 -6.48 10.10
N GLN A 39 -2.46 -6.00 10.55
CA GLN A 39 -1.90 -6.26 11.87
C GLN A 39 -1.41 -4.96 12.50
N TRP A 40 -1.55 -4.84 13.82
CA TRP A 40 -1.03 -3.72 14.59
C TRP A 40 0.33 -4.08 15.21
N HIS A 41 1.29 -3.17 15.08
CA HIS A 41 2.65 -3.32 15.60
C HIS A 41 2.93 -2.22 16.60
N GLU A 42 3.00 -2.58 17.89
CA GLU A 42 3.36 -1.66 18.96
C GLU A 42 4.88 -1.45 18.97
N HIS A 43 5.31 -0.19 18.93
CA HIS A 43 6.73 0.12 19.04
C HIS A 43 7.17 0.02 20.51
N PRO A 44 8.25 -0.72 20.85
CA PRO A 44 8.60 -1.06 22.24
C PRO A 44 8.85 0.13 23.17
N SER A 45 9.28 1.27 22.63
CA SER A 45 9.74 2.41 23.44
C SER A 45 9.02 3.73 23.14
N PHE A 46 8.29 3.80 22.03
CA PHE A 46 7.72 5.06 21.53
C PHE A 46 6.39 4.75 20.85
N SER A 47 5.28 4.79 21.60
CA SER A 47 3.96 4.42 21.07
C SER A 47 3.56 5.19 19.80
N GLN A 48 4.05 6.42 19.62
CA GLN A 48 3.82 7.24 18.42
C GLN A 48 4.46 6.68 17.14
N LEU A 49 5.42 5.74 17.27
CA LEU A 49 6.02 5.01 16.15
C LEU A 49 5.34 3.66 15.91
N SER A 50 4.27 3.33 16.64
CA SER A 50 3.46 2.15 16.34
C SER A 50 2.77 2.32 14.99
N TYR A 51 2.55 1.22 14.29
CA TYR A 51 2.03 1.27 12.93
C TYR A 51 1.16 0.05 12.64
N MET A 52 0.37 0.16 11.58
CA MET A 52 -0.45 -0.92 11.08
C MET A 52 0.18 -1.44 9.78
N SER A 53 0.28 -2.76 9.57
CA SER A 53 0.79 -3.28 8.30
C SER A 53 0.00 -4.45 7.75
N ARG A 54 0.18 -4.70 6.46
CA ARG A 54 -0.40 -5.82 5.72
C ARG A 54 0.56 -6.28 4.63
N LEU A 55 0.75 -7.60 4.57
CA LEU A 55 1.43 -8.25 3.47
C LEU A 55 0.42 -8.60 2.38
N MET A 56 0.73 -8.19 1.16
CA MET A 56 -0.02 -8.48 -0.05
C MET A 56 0.90 -9.20 -1.03
N HIS A 57 0.28 -10.00 -1.90
CA HIS A 57 0.99 -10.70 -2.95
C HIS A 57 0.33 -10.37 -4.28
N PHE A 58 1.12 -10.26 -5.35
CA PHE A 58 0.64 -10.00 -6.71
C PHE A 58 1.30 -10.96 -7.70
N PRO A 59 0.56 -11.60 -8.61
CA PRO A 59 1.18 -12.38 -9.67
C PRO A 59 1.99 -11.44 -10.55
N VAL A 60 3.22 -11.83 -10.86
CA VAL A 60 4.01 -11.21 -11.91
C VAL A 60 3.33 -11.54 -13.22
N ALA A 61 2.61 -10.57 -13.80
CA ALA A 61 2.25 -10.67 -15.21
C ALA A 61 3.57 -10.80 -16.00
N ALA A 62 3.62 -11.70 -16.99
CA ALA A 62 4.78 -11.99 -17.85
C ALA A 62 5.35 -10.77 -18.62
N THR A 63 4.87 -9.57 -18.33
CA THR A 63 5.36 -8.28 -18.81
C THR A 63 6.62 -7.77 -18.09
N LEU A 64 7.09 -8.44 -17.01
CA LEU A 64 8.39 -8.13 -16.40
C LEU A 64 9.58 -8.91 -17.02
N SER A 65 9.32 -9.86 -17.92
CA SER A 65 10.35 -10.76 -18.46
C SER A 65 10.82 -10.42 -19.88
N SER A 66 10.45 -9.28 -20.46
CA SER A 66 10.90 -8.90 -21.80
C SER A 66 12.12 -7.97 -21.73
N ASP A 67 13.27 -8.47 -21.29
CA ASP A 67 14.59 -7.82 -21.49
C ASP A 67 15.74 -8.82 -21.22
N VAL A 68 15.57 -10.10 -21.58
CA VAL A 68 16.69 -11.06 -21.61
C VAL A 68 16.93 -11.44 -23.07
N ASP A 69 18.12 -11.08 -23.54
CA ASP A 69 18.68 -11.38 -24.85
C ASP A 69 18.30 -12.78 -25.34
N ASP A 70 17.70 -12.82 -26.53
CA ASP A 70 17.43 -14.02 -27.29
C ASP A 70 18.74 -14.44 -27.96
N ASP A 71 19.62 -15.14 -27.22
CA ASP A 71 20.83 -15.76 -27.77
C ASP A 71 20.77 -17.30 -27.60
N ILE A 72 20.13 -17.89 -28.61
CA ILE A 72 20.25 -19.23 -29.19
C ILE A 72 21.12 -20.27 -28.44
N SER A 73 20.50 -21.38 -28.02
CA SER A 73 21.07 -22.71 -28.26
C SER A 73 19.99 -23.80 -28.26
N ASP A 74 19.76 -24.39 -29.44
CA ASP A 74 19.00 -25.62 -29.67
C ASP A 74 19.61 -26.81 -28.90
N ALA A 75 18.80 -27.53 -28.11
CA ALA A 75 19.04 -28.92 -27.77
C ALA A 75 17.74 -29.62 -27.33
N ASP A 76 17.28 -30.55 -28.18
CA ASP A 76 16.17 -31.48 -27.97
C ASP A 76 16.27 -32.29 -26.66
N GLY A 77 15.14 -32.46 -25.96
CA GLY A 77 15.01 -33.41 -24.85
C GLY A 77 13.64 -33.43 -24.16
N LEU A 78 12.76 -34.31 -24.65
CA LEU A 78 11.55 -34.96 -24.08
C LEU A 78 10.86 -34.42 -22.80
N PRO A 79 9.51 -34.43 -22.72
CA PRO A 79 8.77 -33.96 -21.56
C PRO A 79 8.76 -35.02 -20.45
N ASP A 80 9.30 -34.67 -19.28
CA ASP A 80 9.06 -35.42 -18.05
C ASP A 80 8.01 -34.67 -17.22
N ASP A 81 6.90 -35.37 -16.99
CA ASP A 81 5.71 -34.93 -16.27
C ASP A 81 6.01 -34.96 -14.76
N ASP A 82 6.54 -33.86 -14.21
CA ASP A 82 6.64 -33.67 -12.77
C ASP A 82 5.73 -32.53 -12.31
N ALA A 83 4.68 -32.93 -11.60
CA ALA A 83 3.67 -32.09 -10.98
C ALA A 83 4.30 -31.21 -9.88
N SER A 84 4.92 -30.11 -10.27
CA SER A 84 5.40 -29.11 -9.31
C SER A 84 4.28 -28.12 -8.97
N ILE A 85 3.95 -28.03 -7.68
CA ILE A 85 3.19 -26.91 -7.08
C ILE A 85 4.11 -25.65 -6.97
N ALA A 86 5.37 -25.77 -7.39
CA ALA A 86 6.40 -24.73 -7.35
C ALA A 86 6.25 -23.53 -8.35
N PRO A 87 5.64 -23.62 -9.54
CA PRO A 87 5.73 -22.56 -10.55
C PRO A 87 4.84 -21.35 -10.23
N ILE A 88 3.98 -21.47 -9.20
CA ILE A 88 3.06 -20.39 -8.79
C ILE A 88 3.76 -19.42 -7.82
N LEU A 89 4.70 -19.90 -6.99
CA LEU A 89 5.44 -19.05 -6.04
C LEU A 89 6.67 -18.38 -6.66
N SER A 90 7.24 -18.93 -7.73
CA SER A 90 8.39 -18.33 -8.42
C SER A 90 8.05 -17.00 -9.10
N ASN A 91 6.76 -16.73 -9.36
CA ASN A 91 6.28 -15.56 -10.11
C ASN A 91 5.40 -14.63 -9.26
N LEU A 92 5.73 -14.44 -7.98
CA LEU A 92 4.95 -13.60 -7.07
C LEU A 92 5.78 -12.40 -6.59
N VAL A 93 5.15 -11.23 -6.57
CA VAL A 93 5.68 -10.03 -5.92
C VAL A 93 5.02 -9.90 -4.55
N SER A 94 5.86 -9.81 -3.52
CA SER A 94 5.45 -9.56 -2.14
C SER A 94 5.50 -8.06 -1.87
N VAL A 95 4.37 -7.47 -1.50
CA VAL A 95 4.28 -6.06 -1.10
C VAL A 95 3.91 -5.98 0.37
N ASN A 96 4.81 -5.46 1.19
CA ASN A 96 4.53 -5.18 2.60
C ASN A 96 4.16 -3.71 2.74
N ILE A 97 2.90 -3.43 3.08
CA ILE A 97 2.35 -2.09 3.27
C ILE A 97 2.35 -1.76 4.76
N SER A 98 2.82 -0.57 5.11
CA SER A 98 2.77 -0.01 6.44
C SER A 98 2.04 1.33 6.44
N ILE A 99 1.06 1.49 7.31
CA ILE A 99 0.40 2.76 7.60
C ILE A 99 0.96 3.28 8.92
N VAL A 100 1.65 4.42 8.84
CA VAL A 100 2.33 5.05 9.98
C VAL A 100 1.72 6.41 10.26
N TYR A 101 1.79 6.89 11.50
CA TYR A 101 1.45 8.28 11.80
C TYR A 101 2.57 9.22 11.34
N SER A 102 2.23 10.30 10.63
CA SER A 102 3.17 11.38 10.28
C SER A 102 3.12 12.49 11.33
N PRO A 103 4.18 12.72 12.13
CA PRO A 103 4.21 13.83 13.09
C PRO A 103 4.24 15.21 12.41
N THR A 104 4.74 15.28 11.18
CA THR A 104 4.82 16.54 10.43
C THR A 104 3.44 16.97 9.94
N TYR A 105 2.69 16.06 9.33
CA TYR A 105 1.39 16.37 8.73
C TYR A 105 0.20 16.07 9.64
N HIS A 106 0.42 15.39 10.77
CA HIS A 106 -0.62 14.98 11.71
C HIS A 106 -1.71 14.12 11.07
N VAL A 107 -1.30 13.21 10.18
CA VAL A 107 -2.16 12.29 9.43
C VAL A 107 -1.41 10.96 9.19
N PRO A 108 -2.10 9.86 8.84
CA PRO A 108 -1.47 8.64 8.38
C PRO A 108 -0.75 8.81 7.05
N ALA A 109 0.36 8.11 6.91
CA ALA A 109 1.14 8.02 5.69
C ALA A 109 1.32 6.54 5.31
N LEU A 110 1.22 6.26 4.01
CA LEU A 110 1.42 4.91 3.47
C LEU A 110 2.88 4.75 3.05
N TYR A 111 3.54 3.78 3.66
CA TYR A 111 4.85 3.26 3.29
C TYR A 111 4.68 1.84 2.75
N PHE A 112 5.58 1.42 1.87
CA PHE A 112 5.62 0.02 1.45
C PHE A 112 7.01 -0.40 0.98
N THR A 113 7.21 -1.70 0.97
CA THR A 113 8.31 -2.36 0.26
C THR A 113 7.72 -3.37 -0.71
N ALA A 114 8.36 -3.56 -1.85
CA ALA A 114 7.95 -4.54 -2.86
C ALA A 114 9.18 -5.37 -3.24
N HIS A 115 9.04 -6.69 -3.17
CA HIS A 115 10.12 -7.63 -3.45
C HIS A 115 9.65 -8.73 -4.40
N GLN A 116 10.53 -9.14 -5.31
CA GLN A 116 10.36 -10.33 -6.12
C GLN A 116 10.44 -11.59 -5.23
N SER A 117 10.03 -12.74 -5.76
CA SER A 117 10.17 -14.05 -5.10
C SER A 117 11.62 -14.39 -4.70
N SER A 118 12.60 -13.83 -5.42
CA SER A 118 14.04 -13.91 -5.11
C SER A 118 14.47 -13.11 -3.88
N GLY A 119 13.59 -12.26 -3.34
CA GLY A 119 13.89 -11.30 -2.28
C GLY A 119 14.47 -9.97 -2.78
N SER A 120 14.73 -9.82 -4.09
CA SER A 120 15.23 -8.58 -4.66
C SER A 120 14.17 -7.48 -4.63
N PRO A 121 14.49 -6.22 -4.24
CA PRO A 121 13.54 -5.12 -4.27
C PRO A 121 13.17 -4.74 -5.70
N LEU A 122 11.93 -4.32 -5.92
CA LEU A 122 11.49 -3.82 -7.22
C LEU A 122 12.05 -2.42 -7.49
N THR A 123 12.40 -2.17 -8.76
CA THR A 123 12.73 -0.84 -9.29
C THR A 123 11.47 0.03 -9.39
N LEU A 124 11.64 1.34 -9.47
CA LEU A 124 10.51 2.26 -9.66
C LEU A 124 9.69 1.93 -10.91
N SER A 125 10.34 1.52 -12.00
CA SER A 125 9.67 1.12 -13.25
C SER A 125 8.78 -0.12 -13.08
N GLU A 126 9.17 -1.07 -12.23
CA GLU A 126 8.36 -2.24 -11.89
C GLU A 126 7.23 -1.85 -10.93
N ILE A 127 7.51 -0.98 -9.96
CA ILE A 127 6.54 -0.51 -8.96
C ILE A 127 5.34 0.19 -9.61
N VAL A 128 5.57 1.09 -10.56
CA VAL A 128 4.46 1.80 -11.25
C VAL A 128 3.55 0.87 -12.05
N ARG A 129 4.04 -0.33 -12.42
CA ARG A 129 3.29 -1.36 -13.13
C ARG A 129 2.58 -2.35 -12.20
N LEU A 130 2.78 -2.24 -10.88
CA LEU A 130 2.10 -3.13 -9.94
C LEU A 130 0.59 -2.92 -9.99
N PRO A 131 -0.22 -4.01 -9.93
CA PRO A 131 -1.67 -3.92 -9.76
C PRO A 131 -2.11 -3.22 -8.46
N LEU A 132 -1.16 -2.89 -7.59
CA LEU A 132 -1.34 -2.10 -6.38
C LEU A 132 -1.86 -0.69 -6.68
N PHE A 133 -1.49 -0.07 -7.80
CA PHE A 133 -1.88 1.31 -8.10
C PHE A 133 -3.02 1.38 -9.11
N ARG A 134 -3.92 2.34 -8.92
CA ARG A 134 -5.02 2.57 -9.86
C ARG A 134 -4.48 3.06 -11.21
N PRO A 135 -5.06 2.62 -12.34
CA PRO A 135 -4.67 3.10 -13.66
C PRO A 135 -4.71 4.64 -13.74
N GLY A 136 -3.66 5.24 -14.29
CA GLY A 136 -3.58 6.69 -14.45
C GLY A 136 -3.04 7.45 -13.24
N LEU A 137 -2.66 6.77 -12.13
CA LEU A 137 -2.01 7.44 -11.00
C LEU A 137 -0.64 8.03 -11.38
N PHE A 138 0.07 7.40 -12.31
CA PHE A 138 1.39 7.82 -12.81
C PHE A 138 1.33 8.05 -14.33
N PRO A 139 0.71 9.15 -14.80
CA PRO A 139 0.45 9.39 -16.22
C PRO A 139 1.71 9.76 -17.02
N GLU A 140 2.72 10.35 -16.37
CA GLU A 140 3.97 10.80 -16.99
C GLU A 140 5.17 10.22 -16.22
N PHE A 141 5.30 8.89 -16.23
CA PHE A 141 6.54 8.27 -15.74
C PHE A 141 7.69 8.65 -16.70
N ASP A 142 8.40 9.72 -16.37
CA ASP A 142 9.68 10.03 -17.00
C ASP A 142 10.71 8.99 -16.56
N GLN A 143 11.23 8.22 -17.52
CA GLN A 143 12.22 7.18 -17.28
C GLN A 143 13.53 7.75 -16.68
N GLY A 144 13.72 9.07 -16.68
CA GLY A 144 14.85 9.74 -16.03
C GLY A 144 14.80 9.81 -14.50
N SER A 145 13.63 9.61 -13.87
CA SER A 145 13.52 9.64 -12.40
C SER A 145 13.57 8.24 -11.81
N THR A 146 14.54 8.00 -10.92
CA THR A 146 14.72 6.70 -10.25
C THR A 146 14.09 6.65 -8.85
N PHE A 147 13.92 7.81 -8.21
CA PHE A 147 13.63 7.89 -6.76
C PHE A 147 12.30 8.57 -6.41
N ALA A 148 11.65 9.23 -7.37
CA ALA A 148 10.38 9.90 -7.13
C ALA A 148 9.54 10.04 -8.41
N ILE A 149 8.23 10.18 -8.26
CA ILE A 149 7.33 10.57 -9.36
C ILE A 149 6.55 11.79 -8.89
N GLN A 150 6.70 12.90 -9.61
CA GLN A 150 5.93 14.12 -9.45
C GLN A 150 5.08 14.30 -10.69
N GLY A 151 3.76 14.13 -10.57
CA GLY A 151 2.85 14.47 -11.66
C GLY A 151 2.53 15.97 -11.58
N PRO A 152 2.57 16.73 -12.69
CA PRO A 152 2.26 18.16 -12.69
C PRO A 152 0.83 18.47 -12.17
N ASP A 153 -0.09 17.51 -12.31
CA ASP A 153 -1.50 17.61 -11.85
C ASP A 153 -1.90 16.50 -10.86
N SER A 154 -0.94 15.75 -10.25
CA SER A 154 -1.30 14.63 -9.38
C SER A 154 -1.83 15.14 -8.03
N SER A 155 -3.15 15.13 -7.89
CA SER A 155 -3.84 15.50 -6.65
C SER A 155 -3.50 14.59 -5.47
N PHE A 156 -2.98 13.38 -5.72
CA PHE A 156 -2.96 12.32 -4.71
C PHE A 156 -1.61 11.70 -4.33
N ALA A 157 -0.54 11.85 -5.10
CA ALA A 157 0.66 11.07 -4.79
C ALA A 157 1.90 11.55 -5.50
N MET A 158 2.74 12.26 -4.76
CA MET A 158 4.17 12.16 -4.99
C MET A 158 4.63 10.83 -4.39
N LEU A 159 4.97 9.87 -5.25
CA LEU A 159 5.66 8.65 -4.82
C LEU A 159 7.13 9.00 -4.63
N SER A 160 7.72 8.60 -3.51
CA SER A 160 9.13 8.87 -3.21
C SER A 160 9.76 7.73 -2.42
N GLN A 161 11.08 7.66 -2.42
CA GLN A 161 11.83 6.74 -1.58
C GLN A 161 12.37 7.45 -0.32
N GLY A 162 12.34 6.75 0.82
CA GLY A 162 12.88 7.21 2.09
C GLY A 162 13.01 6.06 3.08
N ASP A 163 13.18 6.37 4.37
CA ASP A 163 13.22 5.35 5.41
C ASP A 163 11.86 5.22 6.11
N HIS A 164 11.48 3.97 6.41
CA HIS A 164 10.29 3.69 7.22
C HIS A 164 10.46 4.33 8.62
N PRO A 165 9.55 5.20 9.09
CA PRO A 165 9.76 5.99 10.32
C PRO A 165 10.00 5.14 11.58
N THR A 166 9.34 3.98 11.65
CA THR A 166 9.51 3.02 12.76
C THR A 166 10.70 2.07 12.59
N LEU A 167 10.88 1.51 11.38
CA LEU A 167 11.82 0.41 11.15
C LEU A 167 13.21 0.89 10.75
N GLY A 168 13.34 2.13 10.26
CA GLY A 168 14.59 2.67 9.74
C GLY A 168 15.08 1.97 8.46
N THR A 169 14.20 1.28 7.75
CA THR A 169 14.53 0.51 6.54
C THR A 169 14.11 1.26 5.28
N PRO A 170 14.83 1.10 4.15
CA PRO A 170 14.43 1.69 2.88
C PRO A 170 13.01 1.30 2.50
N SER A 171 12.21 2.27 2.09
CA SER A 171 10.80 2.09 1.74
C SER A 171 10.35 3.14 0.74
N TRP A 172 9.33 2.79 -0.03
CA TRP A 172 8.58 3.73 -0.84
C TRP A 172 7.47 4.32 0.00
N TYR A 173 7.11 5.58 -0.24
CA TYR A 173 6.00 6.21 0.45
C TYR A 173 5.22 7.17 -0.45
N LEU A 174 3.94 7.28 -0.16
CA LEU A 174 3.06 8.27 -0.77
C LEU A 174 3.00 9.49 0.13
N HIS A 175 3.33 10.65 -0.43
CA HIS A 175 3.38 11.87 0.35
C HIS A 175 1.98 12.26 0.86
N PRO A 176 1.79 12.49 2.17
CA PRO A 176 0.45 12.60 2.75
C PRO A 176 -0.14 14.02 2.73
N CYS A 177 0.54 15.02 2.13
CA CYS A 177 0.18 16.44 2.31
C CYS A 177 -1.24 16.82 1.91
N HIS A 178 -1.82 16.17 0.90
CA HIS A 178 -3.19 16.47 0.45
C HIS A 178 -4.26 15.65 1.17
N THR A 179 -3.87 14.60 1.90
CA THR A 179 -4.82 13.66 2.52
C THR A 179 -5.68 14.31 3.61
N ALA A 180 -5.16 15.29 4.34
CA ALA A 180 -5.91 15.99 5.38
C ALA A 180 -7.14 16.72 4.81
N ASP A 181 -6.96 17.45 3.71
CA ASP A 181 -8.02 18.23 3.08
C ASP A 181 -9.10 17.31 2.50
N MET A 182 -8.69 16.26 1.78
CA MET A 182 -9.61 15.29 1.16
C MET A 182 -10.39 14.47 2.20
N VAL A 183 -9.75 14.05 3.29
CA VAL A 183 -10.45 13.40 4.40
C VAL A 183 -11.40 14.40 5.09
N GLY A 184 -10.99 15.66 5.21
CA GLY A 184 -11.80 16.75 5.75
C GLY A 184 -13.12 16.93 5.02
N GLU A 185 -13.10 16.91 3.68
CA GLU A 185 -14.30 17.00 2.84
C GLU A 185 -15.27 15.84 3.11
N ILE A 186 -14.78 14.61 3.20
CA ILE A 186 -15.61 13.43 3.50
C ILE A 186 -16.18 13.52 4.92
N LEU A 187 -15.37 13.91 5.90
CA LEU A 187 -15.81 14.03 7.29
C LEU A 187 -16.86 15.13 7.49
N ALA A 188 -16.87 16.18 6.66
CA ALA A 188 -17.88 17.24 6.73
C ALA A 188 -19.28 16.76 6.32
N GLU A 189 -19.36 15.75 5.45
CA GLU A 189 -20.61 15.15 4.98
C GLU A 189 -21.09 14.00 5.88
N LEU A 190 -20.25 13.50 6.79
CA LEU A 190 -20.60 12.46 7.74
C LEU A 190 -21.18 13.06 9.02
N ASP A 191 -22.40 12.66 9.38
CA ASP A 191 -23.03 13.04 10.64
C ASP A 191 -22.13 12.68 11.86
N GLU A 192 -22.30 13.42 12.97
CA GLU A 192 -21.67 13.10 14.25
C GLU A 192 -22.19 11.76 14.79
N ALA A 193 -21.61 10.68 14.27
CA ALA A 193 -21.97 9.32 14.60
C ALA A 193 -21.43 8.89 15.98
N SER A 194 -22.03 7.84 16.54
CA SER A 194 -21.64 7.15 17.78
C SER A 194 -20.23 6.51 17.77
N VAL A 195 -19.49 6.66 16.67
CA VAL A 195 -18.18 6.06 16.44
C VAL A 195 -17.07 7.06 16.75
N GLY A 196 -16.02 6.60 17.44
CA GLY A 196 -14.86 7.40 17.81
C GLY A 196 -14.27 8.17 16.62
N ARG A 197 -13.79 9.39 16.88
CA ARG A 197 -13.26 10.30 15.86
C ARG A 197 -12.13 9.64 15.05
N GLY A 198 -11.20 8.95 15.72
CA GLY A 198 -10.10 8.23 15.07
C GLY A 198 -10.58 7.18 14.07
N ALA A 199 -11.58 6.37 14.45
CA ALA A 199 -12.14 5.35 13.57
C ALA A 199 -12.81 5.94 12.32
N ARG A 200 -13.57 7.04 12.46
CA ARG A 200 -14.17 7.74 11.30
C ARG A 200 -13.10 8.32 10.38
N TRP A 201 -12.05 8.90 10.95
CA TRP A 201 -10.95 9.46 10.18
C TRP A 201 -10.22 8.38 9.40
N ILE A 202 -9.87 7.25 10.04
CA ILE A 202 -9.19 6.12 9.38
C ILE A 202 -10.04 5.49 8.28
N ASP A 203 -11.34 5.27 8.51
CA ASP A 203 -12.24 4.77 7.46
C ASP A 203 -12.27 5.73 6.25
N SER A 204 -12.37 7.04 6.51
CA SER A 204 -12.37 8.08 5.47
C SER A 204 -11.04 8.09 4.72
N TRP A 205 -9.92 7.94 5.42
CA TRP A 205 -8.60 7.83 4.81
C TRP A 205 -8.45 6.61 3.91
N PHE A 206 -8.96 5.44 4.31
CA PHE A 206 -8.98 4.27 3.43
C PHE A 206 -9.82 4.49 2.18
N LEU A 207 -10.97 5.17 2.30
CA LEU A 207 -11.80 5.54 1.15
C LEU A 207 -11.05 6.45 0.19
N VAL A 208 -10.39 7.48 0.74
CA VAL A 208 -9.56 8.42 0.01
C VAL A 208 -8.42 7.70 -0.73
N MET A 209 -7.64 6.89 -0.01
CA MET A 209 -6.50 6.14 -0.57
C MET A 209 -6.92 5.11 -1.60
N SER A 210 -8.14 4.57 -1.53
CA SER A 210 -8.67 3.59 -2.50
C SER A 210 -8.78 4.13 -3.93
N ASN A 211 -8.77 5.46 -4.10
CA ASN A 211 -8.71 6.12 -5.41
C ASN A 211 -7.33 6.07 -6.06
N ALA A 212 -6.27 5.84 -5.27
CA ALA A 212 -4.89 5.77 -5.74
C ALA A 212 -4.31 4.34 -5.62
N VAL A 213 -4.61 3.65 -4.53
CA VAL A 213 -4.01 2.35 -4.15
C VAL A 213 -5.11 1.32 -3.93
N ASP A 214 -4.99 0.15 -4.56
CA ASP A 214 -5.85 -1.00 -4.29
C ASP A 214 -5.42 -1.71 -3.01
N LEU A 215 -5.96 -1.24 -1.89
CA LEU A 215 -5.81 -1.85 -0.58
C LEU A 215 -6.82 -2.98 -0.33
N SER A 216 -7.64 -3.35 -1.32
CA SER A 216 -8.72 -4.34 -1.16
C SER A 216 -8.37 -5.71 -1.72
N SER A 217 -7.37 -5.79 -2.59
CA SER A 217 -7.01 -7.02 -3.28
C SER A 217 -6.67 -8.17 -2.31
N THR A 218 -7.18 -9.35 -2.62
CA THR A 218 -6.86 -10.62 -1.97
C THR A 218 -6.61 -11.62 -3.10
N LEU A 219 -5.37 -12.08 -3.24
CA LEU A 219 -5.11 -13.30 -4.00
C LEU A 219 -5.62 -14.53 -3.24
#